data_AF-A0A2R7Y9N5-F1
#
_entry.id   AF-A0A2R7Y9N5-F1
#
_cell.length_a   1.000
_cell.length_b   1.000
_cell.length_c   1.000
_cell.angle_alpha   90.00
_cell.angle_beta   90.00
_cell.angle_gamma   90.00
#
_symmetry.space_group_name_H-M   'P 1'
#
loop_
_entity.id
_entity.type
_entity.pdbx_description
1 polymer ?
#
loop_
_entity_poly.entity_id
_entity_poly.type
_entity_poly.pdbx_seq_one_letter_code
_entity_poly.pdbx_strand_id
1 'polypeptide(L)' 'MDAVLDGIIIYDRDDFLTSILQTLRKKLENMGSVRLTTPSRRHYWIIKKINAGEVITFE' A
#
# COMPACT_ATOMS: atom_id res chain seq x y z
N MET A 1 2.56 -3.63 3.04
CA MET A 1 1.91 -2.30 3.07
C MET A 1 0.69 -2.28 3.99
N ASP A 2 0.19 -3.42 4.46
CA ASP A 2 -1.07 -3.44 5.22
C ASP A 2 -0.98 -2.63 6.51
N ALA A 3 0.19 -2.57 7.18
CA ALA A 3 0.40 -1.65 8.31
C ALA A 3 0.19 -0.15 7.98
N VAL A 4 0.33 0.25 6.71
CA VAL A 4 0.09 1.62 6.24
C VAL A 4 -1.40 1.93 6.10
N LEU A 5 -2.25 0.92 5.89
CA LEU A 5 -3.70 1.06 5.74
C LEU A 5 -4.49 0.63 6.98
N ASP A 6 -4.16 -0.55 7.50
CA ASP A 6 -4.93 -1.29 8.49
C ASP A 6 -4.16 -1.43 9.82
N GLY A 7 -2.93 -0.92 9.89
CA GLY A 7 -2.11 -1.02 11.09
C GLY A 7 -2.67 -0.21 12.25
N ILE A 8 -2.79 -0.85 13.42
CA ILE A 8 -3.08 -0.17 14.69
C ILE A 8 -1.77 -0.02 15.45
N ILE A 9 -1.38 1.21 15.74
CA ILE A 9 -0.19 1.50 16.55
C ILE A 9 -0.59 1.48 18.02
N ILE A 10 -0.11 0.49 18.76
CA ILE A 10 -0.39 0.33 20.20
C ILE A 10 0.54 1.15 21.10
N TYR A 11 1.72 1.52 20.60
CA TYR A 11 2.68 2.37 21.27
C TYR A 11 3.55 3.06 20.22
N ASP A 12 3.68 4.37 20.33
CA ASP A 12 4.60 5.17 19.52
C ASP A 12 5.27 6.20 20.42
N ARG A 13 6.60 6.25 20.37
CA ARG A 13 7.36 7.26 21.11
C ARG A 13 7.85 8.30 20.12
N ASP A 14 7.56 9.56 20.42
CA ASP A 14 7.97 10.71 19.61
C ASP A 14 7.54 10.60 18.13
N ASP A 15 6.37 9.98 17.88
CA ASP A 15 5.81 9.75 16.55
C ASP A 15 6.75 9.04 15.57
N PHE A 16 7.69 8.24 16.08
CA PHE A 16 8.69 7.56 15.26
C PHE A 16 8.03 6.62 14.25
N LEU A 17 7.15 5.72 14.70
CA LEU A 17 6.52 4.75 13.80
C LEU A 17 5.49 5.43 12.89
N THR A 18 4.74 6.39 13.42
CA THR A 18 3.77 7.19 12.68
C THR A 18 4.42 7.95 11.53
N SER A 19 5.54 8.63 11.78
CA SER A 19 6.24 9.41 10.75
C SER A 19 6.82 8.52 9.64
N ILE A 20 7.30 7.31 9.99
CA ILE A 20 7.76 6.31 9.02
C ILE A 20 6.59 5.83 8.15
N LEU A 21 5.48 5.42 8.76
CA LEU A 21 4.31 4.92 8.04
C LEU A 21 3.68 5.99 7.15
N GLN A 22 3.60 7.23 7.61
CA GLN A 22 3.14 8.37 6.82
C GLN A 22 4.07 8.67 5.64
N THR A 23 5.38 8.64 5.85
CA THR A 23 6.36 8.85 4.76
C THR A 23 6.26 7.74 3.72
N LEU A 24 6.12 6.50 4.18
CA LEU A 24 5.93 5.34 3.31
C LEU A 24 4.63 5.46 2.51
N ARG A 25 3.52 5.86 3.16
CA ARG A 25 2.24 6.13 2.50
C ARG A 25 2.38 7.14 1.37
N LYS A 26 2.98 8.29 1.66
CA LYS A 26 3.19 9.35 0.65
C LYS A 26 4.03 8.87 -0.52
N LYS A 27 5.09 8.09 -0.27
CA LYS A 27 5.90 7.49 -1.34
C LYS A 27 5.07 6.54 -2.21
N LEU A 28 4.24 5.71 -1.60
CA LEU A 28 3.40 4.74 -2.31
C LEU A 28 2.31 5.42 -3.13
N GLU A 29 1.67 6.45 -2.58
CA GLU A 29 0.70 7.31 -3.28
C GLU A 29 1.37 8.00 -4.48
N ASN A 30 2.57 8.58 -4.30
CA ASN A 30 3.33 9.22 -5.37
C ASN A 30 3.75 8.24 -6.50
N MET A 31 3.91 6.96 -6.17
CA MET A 31 4.24 5.90 -7.13
C MET A 31 3.01 5.32 -7.85
N GLY A 32 1.80 5.77 -7.53
CA GLY A 32 0.56 5.21 -8.06
C GLY A 32 0.27 3.81 -7.53
N SER A 33 0.74 3.50 -6.31
CA SER A 33 0.57 2.16 -5.76
C SER A 33 -0.90 1.90 -5.42
N VAL A 34 -1.40 0.72 -5.79
CA VAL A 34 -2.80 0.33 -5.57
C VAL A 34 -2.86 -0.99 -4.81
N ARG A 35 -3.72 -1.05 -3.79
CA ARG A 35 -4.11 -2.33 -3.19
C ARG A 35 -5.25 -2.90 -4.00
N LEU A 36 -5.09 -4.15 -4.40
CA LEU A 36 -6.12 -4.92 -5.05
C LEU A 36 -6.60 -6.00 -4.11
N THR A 37 -7.91 -6.19 -4.06
CA THR A 37 -8.54 -7.27 -3.31
C THR A 37 -9.18 -8.21 -4.31
N THR A 38 -8.73 -9.45 -4.34
CA THR A 38 -9.34 -10.51 -5.16
C THR A 38 -10.62 -11.03 -4.49
N PRO A 39 -11.56 -11.61 -5.25
CA PRO A 39 -12.76 -12.29 -4.73
C PRO A 39 -12.41 -13.40 -3.75
N SER A 40 -11.23 -14.01 -3.90
CA SER A 40 -10.67 -14.99 -2.96
C SER A 40 -10.21 -14.39 -1.60
N ARG A 41 -10.50 -13.11 -1.33
CA ARG A 41 -10.08 -12.32 -0.16
C ARG A 41 -8.56 -12.17 0.01
N ARG A 42 -7.79 -12.38 -1.06
CA ARG A 42 -6.35 -12.12 -1.05
C ARG A 42 -6.07 -10.70 -1.49
N HIS A 43 -5.15 -10.04 -0.77
CA HIS A 43 -4.74 -8.68 -1.03
C HIS A 43 -3.36 -8.66 -1.69
N TYR A 44 -3.23 -7.91 -2.78
CA TYR A 44 -1.96 -7.69 -3.47
C TYR A 44 -1.73 -6.20 -3.66
N TRP A 45 -0.45 -5.83 -3.69
CA TRP A 45 -0.04 -4.45 -3.85
C TRP A 45 0.70 -4.30 -5.18
N ILE A 46 0.15 -3.50 -6.08
CA ILE A 46 0.85 -3.07 -7.29
C ILE A 46 1.58 -1.78 -6.95
N ILE A 47 2.90 -1.79 -7.03
CA ILE A 47 3.76 -0.64 -6.73
C ILE A 47 4.40 -0.19 -8.06
N LYS A 48 3.65 0.36 -9.03
CA LYS A 48 4.28 0.81 -10.29
C LYS A 48 3.47 1.74 -11.20
N LYS A 49 4.24 2.39 -12.08
CA LYS A 49 3.83 2.81 -13.43
C LYS A 49 3.72 1.60 -14.36
N ILE A 50 2.59 1.50 -15.04
CA ILE A 50 2.14 0.37 -15.88
C ILE A 50 2.52 0.68 -17.34
N ASN A 51 3.00 -0.32 -18.09
CA ASN A 51 3.47 -0.14 -19.48
C ASN A 51 2.38 -0.45 -20.51
N ALA A 52 2.47 0.13 -21.71
CA ALA A 52 1.51 -0.13 -22.79
C ALA A 52 1.56 -1.62 -23.23
N GLY A 53 0.40 -2.28 -23.23
CA GLY A 53 0.25 -3.72 -23.50
C GLY A 53 0.12 -4.61 -22.25
N GLU A 54 0.18 -4.02 -21.06
CA GLU A 54 0.08 -4.77 -19.81
C GLU A 54 -1.39 -5.12 -19.48
N VAL A 55 -1.75 -6.40 -19.59
CA VAL A 55 -3.06 -6.90 -19.18
C VAL A 55 -3.05 -7.16 -17.67
N ILE A 56 -3.92 -6.46 -16.95
CA ILE A 56 -4.14 -6.68 -15.52
C ILE A 56 -5.54 -7.25 -15.35
N THR A 57 -5.63 -8.58 -15.22
CA THR A 57 -6.92 -9.27 -15.09
C THR A 57 -7.26 -9.45 -13.62
N PHE A 58 -8.51 -9.14 -13.29
CA PHE A 58 -9.11 -9.40 -11.99
C PHE A 58 -10.38 -10.21 -12.26
N GLU A 59 -10.37 -11.49 -11.91
CA GLU A 59 -11.62 -12.13 -11.50
C GLU A 59 -11.98 -11.59 -10.13
#